data_AF-A0A1G7IXG8-F1
#
_entry.id   AF-A0A1G7IXG8-F1
#
_cell.length_a   1.000
_cell.length_b   1.000
_cell.length_c   1.000
_cell.angle_alpha   90.00
_cell.angle_beta   90.00
_cell.angle_gamma   90.00
#
_symmetry.space_group_name_H-M   'P 1'
#
loop_
_entity.id
_entity.type
_entity.pdbx_description
1 polymer ?
#
loop_
_entity_poly.entity_id
_entity_poly.type
_entity_poly.pdbx_seq_one_letter_code
_entity_poly.pdbx_strand_id
1 'polypeptide(L)'
;MVLFKDRTFGFWIGFMAACLMLVANIVFIILDYGDRTFSFVTFGLIIAGVLAELLVLIKNYYLAPLLSSICFGVALSMHLYLGFPTLSDVVNGVNFIGGNPQAVIIFGIAFLIGTVASLVSCFMNQSKSEGLVHTVNTSK
;
A
#
# COMPACT_ATOMS: atom_id res chain seq x y z
N MET A 1 4.44 26.99 -5.87
CA MET A 1 5.05 25.67 -5.61
C MET A 1 4.43 24.68 -6.58
N VAL A 2 5.21 24.08 -7.49
CA VAL A 2 4.69 23.06 -8.41
C VAL A 2 4.95 21.70 -7.76
N LEU A 3 3.92 21.06 -7.18
CA LEU A 3 4.07 19.86 -6.32
C LEU A 3 4.76 18.66 -7.01
N PHE A 4 4.66 18.58 -8.33
CA PHE A 4 5.20 17.48 -9.12
C PHE A 4 6.50 17.82 -9.85
N LYS A 5 7.07 19.01 -9.61
CA LYS A 5 8.33 19.41 -10.26
C LYS A 5 9.48 18.54 -9.70
N ASP A 6 10.37 18.11 -10.58
CA ASP A 6 11.58 17.35 -10.26
C ASP A 6 11.36 15.98 -9.61
N ARG A 7 10.16 15.40 -9.78
CA ARG A 7 9.85 14.02 -9.37
C ARG A 7 10.45 12.99 -10.33
N THR A 8 10.91 11.89 -9.74
CA THR A 8 11.59 10.76 -10.39
C THR A 8 10.64 9.58 -10.58
N PHE A 9 11.11 8.52 -11.25
CA PHE A 9 10.36 7.27 -11.37
C PHE A 9 10.01 6.63 -10.02
N GLY A 10 10.89 6.73 -9.01
CA GLY A 10 10.62 6.22 -7.66
C GLY A 10 9.33 6.81 -7.09
N PHE A 11 9.25 8.14 -7.08
CA PHE A 11 8.04 8.84 -6.64
C PHE A 11 6.79 8.40 -7.39
N TRP A 12 6.83 8.28 -8.72
CA TRP A 12 5.66 7.88 -9.49
C TRP A 12 5.21 6.45 -9.19
N ILE A 13 6.13 5.52 -8.95
CA ILE A 13 5.81 4.15 -8.53
C ILE A 13 5.13 4.16 -7.16
N GLY A 14 5.69 4.88 -6.18
CA GLY A 14 5.10 5.02 -4.85
C GLY A 14 3.70 5.66 -4.89
N PHE A 15 3.57 6.75 -5.64
CA PHE A 15 2.31 7.46 -5.80
C PHE A 15 1.24 6.61 -6.48
N MET A 16 1.59 5.92 -7.58
CA MET A 16 0.68 5.00 -8.25
C MET A 16 0.29 3.81 -7.37
N ALA A 17 1.21 3.30 -6.56
CA ALA A 17 0.91 2.27 -5.57
C ALA A 17 -0.11 2.78 -4.55
N ALA A 18 0.07 4.00 -4.01
CA ALA A 18 -0.89 4.60 -3.09
C ALA A 18 -2.27 4.82 -3.75
N CYS A 19 -2.32 5.26 -5.02
CA CYS A 19 -3.58 5.36 -5.76
C CYS A 19 -4.27 3.99 -5.94
N LEU A 20 -3.52 2.96 -6.31
CA LEU A 20 -4.02 1.59 -6.43
C LEU A 20 -4.58 1.11 -5.08
N MET A 21 -3.81 1.27 -4.00
CA MET A 21 -4.23 0.89 -2.64
C MET A 21 -5.51 1.61 -2.24
N LEU A 22 -5.62 2.92 -2.49
CA LEU A 22 -6.81 3.71 -2.17
C LEU A 22 -8.04 3.23 -2.95
N VAL A 23 -7.91 3.06 -4.27
CA VAL A 23 -9.03 2.61 -5.12
C VAL A 23 -9.45 1.20 -4.70
N ALA A 24 -8.50 0.28 -4.52
CA ALA A 24 -8.78 -1.07 -4.06
C ALA A 24 -9.49 -1.07 -2.70
N ASN A 25 -9.07 -0.22 -1.76
CA ASN A 25 -9.69 -0.10 -0.44
C ASN A 25 -11.13 0.43 -0.50
N ILE A 26 -11.40 1.43 -1.35
CA ILE A 26 -12.76 1.95 -1.57
C ILE A 26 -13.66 0.92 -2.26
N VAL A 27 -13.14 0.23 -3.28
CA VAL A 27 -13.92 -0.80 -3.98
C VAL A 27 -14.15 -2.01 -3.06
N PHE A 28 -13.18 -2.38 -2.23
CA PHE A 28 -13.31 -3.47 -1.27
C PHE A 28 -14.44 -3.23 -0.28
N ILE A 29 -14.52 -2.05 0.34
CA ILE A 29 -15.60 -1.75 1.28
C ILE A 29 -16.98 -1.73 0.62
N ILE A 30 -17.07 -1.30 -0.65
CA ILE A 30 -18.33 -1.29 -1.41
C ILE A 30 -18.79 -2.71 -1.74
N LEU A 31 -17.87 -3.59 -2.17
CA LEU A 31 -18.21 -4.93 -2.65
C LEU A 31 -18.31 -5.99 -1.55
N ASP A 32 -17.55 -5.85 -0.47
CA ASP A 32 -17.55 -6.81 0.65
C ASP A 32 -18.63 -6.51 1.68
N TYR A 33 -19.25 -5.32 1.63
CA TYR A 33 -20.30 -4.86 2.56
C TYR A 33 -19.96 -4.99 4.06
N GLY A 34 -18.67 -5.09 4.42
CA GLY A 34 -18.26 -5.32 5.80
C GLY A 34 -18.48 -6.76 6.28
N ASP A 35 -18.45 -7.74 5.37
CA ASP A 35 -18.43 -9.17 5.72
C ASP A 35 -17.17 -9.52 6.56
N ARG A 36 -17.08 -10.76 7.06
CA ARG A 36 -16.01 -11.23 7.96
C ARG A 36 -14.59 -11.02 7.44
N THR A 37 -14.42 -10.86 6.14
CA THR A 37 -13.15 -10.61 5.46
C THR A 37 -12.71 -9.14 5.55
N PHE A 38 -13.61 -8.23 5.89
CA PHE A 38 -13.34 -6.81 6.08
C PHE A 38 -12.75 -6.50 7.47
N SER A 39 -11.90 -5.48 7.53
CA SER A 39 -11.40 -4.94 8.80
C SER A 39 -11.19 -3.44 8.73
N PHE A 40 -11.72 -2.75 9.76
CA PHE A 40 -11.45 -1.34 9.99
C PHE A 40 -9.96 -1.05 10.18
N VAL A 41 -9.18 -2.02 10.65
CA VAL A 41 -7.73 -1.89 10.80
C VAL A 41 -7.07 -1.87 9.42
N THR A 42 -7.43 -2.79 8.52
CA THR A 42 -6.96 -2.80 7.13
C THR A 42 -7.30 -1.48 6.45
N PHE A 43 -8.56 -1.05 6.55
CA PHE A 43 -9.00 0.21 5.97
C PHE A 43 -8.21 1.40 6.50
N GLY A 44 -8.09 1.53 7.82
CA GLY A 44 -7.39 2.64 8.48
C GLY A 44 -5.90 2.67 8.12
N LEU A 45 -5.25 1.51 8.04
CA LEU A 45 -3.84 1.42 7.66
C LEU A 45 -3.61 1.80 6.20
N ILE A 46 -4.51 1.43 5.27
CA ILE A 46 -4.38 1.88 3.88
C ILE A 46 -4.52 3.40 3.80
N ILE A 47 -5.48 4.00 4.50
CA ILE A 47 -5.61 5.46 4.54
C ILE A 47 -4.34 6.10 5.13
N ALA A 48 -3.80 5.57 6.22
CA ALA A 48 -2.56 6.06 6.82
C ALA A 48 -1.37 5.96 5.84
N GLY A 49 -1.25 4.86 5.09
CA GLY A 49 -0.20 4.68 4.08
C GLY A 49 -0.32 5.64 2.91
N VAL A 50 -1.54 5.96 2.47
CA VAL A 50 -1.80 6.98 1.45
C VAL A 50 -1.42 8.37 1.96
N LEU A 51 -1.80 8.71 3.20
CA LEU A 51 -1.41 9.98 3.82
C LEU A 51 0.12 10.10 3.96
N ALA A 52 0.80 9.01 4.30
CA ALA A 52 2.26 8.96 4.35
C ALA A 52 2.90 9.21 2.98
N GLU A 53 2.34 8.64 1.89
CA GLU A 53 2.82 8.93 0.53
C GLU A 53 2.59 10.41 0.14
N LEU A 54 1.48 11.01 0.57
CA LEU A 54 1.26 12.45 0.39
C LEU A 54 2.28 13.30 1.14
N LEU A 55 2.87 12.81 2.23
CA LEU A 55 3.99 13.50 2.89
C LEU A 55 5.23 13.54 2.00
N VAL A 56 5.51 12.49 1.20
CA VAL A 56 6.60 12.47 0.20
C VAL A 56 6.40 13.56 -0.85
N LEU A 57 5.15 13.80 -1.24
CA LEU A 57 4.77 14.86 -2.19
C LEU A 57 5.05 16.27 -1.61
N ILE A 58 4.88 16.46 -0.31
CA ILE A 58 4.99 17.78 0.33
C ILE A 58 6.43 18.05 0.83
N LYS A 59 7.13 17.02 1.33
CA LYS A 59 8.49 17.13 1.87
C LYS A 59 9.36 15.92 1.50
N ASN A 60 10.63 16.19 1.21
CA ASN A 60 11.65 15.17 0.96
C ASN A 60 12.21 14.61 2.27
N TYR A 61 11.38 13.92 3.06
CA TYR A 61 11.86 13.16 4.20
C TYR A 61 12.29 11.77 3.75
N TYR A 62 13.52 11.37 4.09
CA TYR A 62 14.07 10.05 3.76
C TYR A 62 13.19 8.88 4.23
N LEU A 63 12.51 9.04 5.37
CA LEU A 63 11.64 8.00 5.95
C LEU A 63 10.18 8.06 5.45
N ALA A 64 9.77 9.08 4.72
CA ALA A 64 8.37 9.22 4.31
C ALA A 64 7.90 8.09 3.37
N PRO A 65 8.67 7.65 2.36
CA PRO A 65 8.28 6.51 1.53
C PRO A 65 8.14 5.22 2.34
N LEU A 66 9.06 5.00 3.30
CA LEU A 66 9.06 3.80 4.14
C LEU A 66 7.80 3.70 5.00
N LEU A 67 7.31 4.82 5.51
CA LEU A 67 6.09 4.85 6.32
C LEU A 67 4.87 4.35 5.52
N SER A 68 4.77 4.73 4.24
CA SER A 68 3.71 4.24 3.35
C SER A 68 3.79 2.72 3.18
N SER A 69 4.99 2.19 2.88
CA SER A 69 5.21 0.76 2.71
C SER A 69 4.92 -0.06 3.96
N ILE A 70 5.29 0.43 5.15
CA ILE A 70 4.97 -0.23 6.42
C ILE A 70 3.45 -0.32 6.59
N CYS A 71 2.73 0.79 6.42
CA CYS A 71 1.27 0.81 6.54
C CYS A 71 0.60 -0.17 5.56
N PHE A 72 1.02 -0.17 4.30
CA PHE A 72 0.49 -1.10 3.28
C PHE A 72 0.83 -2.56 3.59
N GLY A 73 2.05 -2.86 4.04
CA GLY A 73 2.44 -4.21 4.41
C GLY A 73 1.65 -4.76 5.61
N VAL A 74 1.42 -3.94 6.64
CA VAL A 74 0.59 -4.34 7.78
C VAL A 74 -0.88 -4.50 7.34
N ALA A 75 -1.39 -3.61 6.49
CA ALA A 75 -2.76 -3.73 5.96
C ALA A 75 -2.96 -5.03 5.17
N LEU A 76 -2.03 -5.37 4.27
CA LEU A 76 -2.02 -6.63 3.53
C LEU A 76 -2.01 -7.83 4.49
N SER A 77 -1.15 -7.79 5.50
CA SER A 77 -1.04 -8.87 6.49
C SER A 77 -2.36 -9.09 7.23
N MET A 78 -3.04 -8.00 7.62
CA MET A 78 -4.35 -8.06 8.29
C MET A 78 -5.44 -8.58 7.35
N HIS A 79 -5.45 -8.17 6.09
CA HIS A 79 -6.37 -8.69 5.07
C HIS A 79 -6.22 -10.20 4.89
N LEU A 80 -4.99 -10.69 4.76
CA LEU A 80 -4.72 -12.13 4.61
C LEU A 80 -5.02 -12.91 5.88
N TYR A 81 -4.73 -12.35 7.06
CA TYR A 81 -5.05 -12.99 8.34
C TYR A 81 -6.55 -13.29 8.48
N LEU A 82 -7.41 -12.37 8.06
CA LEU A 82 -8.87 -12.56 8.07
C LEU A 82 -9.38 -13.37 6.87
N GLY A 83 -8.71 -13.26 5.73
CA GLY A 83 -9.10 -13.93 4.50
C GLY A 83 -8.73 -15.41 4.42
N PHE A 84 -7.60 -15.82 5.01
CA PHE A 84 -7.10 -17.18 4.92
C PHE A 84 -8.02 -18.25 5.52
N PRO A 85 -8.70 -18.03 6.65
CA PRO A 85 -9.73 -18.96 7.12
C PRO A 85 -10.81 -19.20 6.05
N THR A 86 -11.31 -18.13 5.42
CA THR A 86 -12.31 -18.20 4.35
C THR A 86 -11.81 -19.01 3.16
N LEU A 87 -10.55 -18.81 2.75
CA LEU A 87 -9.95 -19.59 1.66
C LEU A 87 -9.71 -21.05 2.04
N SER A 88 -9.29 -21.30 3.28
CA SER A 88 -9.09 -22.64 3.82
C SER A 88 -10.39 -23.45 3.79
N ASP A 89 -11.52 -22.82 4.15
CA ASP A 89 -12.82 -23.49 4.12
C ASP A 89 -13.18 -23.96 2.71
N VAL A 90 -12.99 -23.08 1.72
CA VAL A 90 -13.26 -23.37 0.29
C VAL A 90 -12.35 -24.47 -0.24
N VAL A 91 -11.04 -24.40 0.07
CA VAL A 91 -10.05 -25.37 -0.45
C VAL A 91 -10.26 -26.76 0.14
N ASN A 92 -10.61 -26.86 1.43
CA ASN A 92 -10.81 -28.15 2.10
C ASN A 92 -12.21 -28.72 1.95
N GLY A 93 -13.15 -27.97 1.34
CA GLY A 93 -14.54 -28.39 1.19
C GLY A 93 -15.26 -28.60 2.53
N VAL A 94 -14.79 -27.93 3.59
CA VAL A 94 -15.40 -27.98 4.92
C VAL A 94 -16.57 -27.00 4.99
N ASN A 95 -17.34 -27.07 6.08
CA ASN A 95 -18.53 -26.26 6.25
C ASN A 95 -18.17 -24.77 6.26
N PHE A 96 -18.55 -24.04 5.22
CA PHE A 96 -18.19 -22.65 4.99
C PHE A 96 -18.87 -21.73 6.01
N ILE A 97 -18.09 -21.08 6.87
CA ILE A 97 -18.64 -20.27 7.98
C ILE A 97 -18.86 -18.79 7.58
N GLY A 98 -18.78 -18.47 6.30
CA GLY A 98 -18.98 -17.11 5.75
C GLY A 98 -17.70 -16.42 5.29
N GLY A 99 -17.83 -15.21 4.75
CA GLY A 99 -16.76 -14.48 4.08
C GLY A 99 -16.90 -14.48 2.56
N ASN A 100 -16.08 -13.67 1.89
CA ASN A 100 -16.05 -13.60 0.44
C ASN A 100 -14.68 -14.05 -0.11
N PRO A 101 -14.54 -15.33 -0.55
CA PRO A 101 -13.25 -15.86 -1.01
C PRO A 101 -12.75 -15.14 -2.27
N GLN A 102 -13.65 -14.67 -3.13
CA GLN A 102 -13.28 -13.90 -4.32
C GLN A 102 -12.70 -12.55 -3.94
N ALA A 103 -13.32 -11.85 -2.97
CA ALA A 103 -12.81 -10.58 -2.46
C ALA A 103 -11.43 -10.76 -1.81
N VAL A 104 -11.24 -11.82 -1.01
CA VAL A 104 -9.93 -12.11 -0.39
C VAL A 104 -8.83 -12.19 -1.45
N ILE A 105 -9.07 -12.94 -2.53
CA ILE A 105 -8.09 -13.13 -3.60
C ILE A 105 -7.87 -11.83 -4.39
N ILE A 106 -8.94 -11.21 -4.90
CA ILE A 106 -8.85 -10.04 -5.77
C ILE A 106 -8.18 -8.87 -5.05
N PHE A 107 -8.67 -8.52 -3.86
CA PHE A 107 -8.10 -7.41 -3.08
C PHE A 107 -6.77 -7.79 -2.44
N GLY A 108 -6.55 -9.07 -2.10
CA GLY A 108 -5.25 -9.55 -1.64
C GLY A 108 -4.16 -9.36 -2.69
N ILE A 109 -4.45 -9.67 -3.96
CA ILE A 109 -3.53 -9.43 -5.09
C ILE A 109 -3.30 -7.93 -5.28
N ALA A 110 -4.36 -7.12 -5.28
CA ALA A 110 -4.23 -5.67 -5.44
C ALA A 110 -3.37 -5.05 -4.32
N PHE A 111 -3.62 -5.43 -3.06
CA PHE A 111 -2.86 -4.96 -1.91
C PHE A 111 -1.41 -5.47 -1.94
N LEU A 112 -1.16 -6.69 -2.41
CA LEU A 112 0.18 -7.22 -2.60
C LEU A 112 0.97 -6.40 -3.63
N ILE A 113 0.38 -6.17 -4.81
CA ILE A 113 1.00 -5.36 -5.88
C ILE A 113 1.30 -3.95 -5.36
N GLY A 114 0.33 -3.30 -4.70
CA GLY A 114 0.53 -1.96 -4.13
C GLY A 114 1.62 -1.93 -3.06
N THR A 115 1.64 -2.92 -2.16
CA THR A 115 2.67 -3.03 -1.11
C THR A 115 4.06 -3.21 -1.71
N VAL A 116 4.23 -4.13 -2.66
CA VAL A 116 5.52 -4.39 -3.31
C VAL A 116 5.98 -3.17 -4.11
N ALA A 117 5.09 -2.52 -4.85
CA ALA A 117 5.43 -1.31 -5.61
C ALA A 117 5.87 -0.16 -4.68
N SER A 118 5.14 0.07 -3.58
CA SER A 118 5.54 1.05 -2.56
C SER A 118 6.90 0.70 -1.94
N LEU A 119 7.14 -0.57 -1.62
CA LEU A 119 8.41 -1.03 -1.05
C LEU A 119 9.58 -0.84 -2.02
N VAL A 120 9.40 -1.15 -3.30
CA VAL A 120 10.40 -0.91 -4.34
C VAL A 120 10.69 0.59 -4.47
N SER A 121 9.67 1.44 -4.44
CA SER A 121 9.84 2.90 -4.47
C SER A 121 10.76 3.38 -3.35
N CYS A 122 10.70 2.81 -2.15
CA CYS A 122 11.56 3.21 -1.03
C CYS A 122 13.07 3.16 -1.33
N PHE A 123 13.49 2.28 -2.24
CA PHE A 123 14.89 2.13 -2.63
C PHE A 123 15.28 2.97 -3.85
N MET A 124 14.40 3.85 -4.30
CA MET A 124 14.59 4.73 -5.44
C MET A 124 14.62 6.18 -4.99
N ASN A 125 15.41 7.02 -5.68
CA ASN A 125 15.39 8.46 -5.48
C ASN A 125 13.96 8.98 -5.68
N GLN A 126 13.48 9.87 -4.80
CA GLN A 126 12.13 10.43 -4.83
C GLN A 126 12.07 11.82 -5.47
N SER A 127 13.21 12.51 -5.52
CA SER A 127 13.37 13.75 -6.28
C SER A 127 14.76 13.85 -6.90
N LYS A 128 14.87 14.65 -7.98
CA LYS A 128 16.17 14.92 -8.60
C LYS A 128 17.11 15.70 -7.69
N SER A 129 16.59 16.50 -6.74
CA SER A 129 17.42 17.26 -5.80
C SER A 129 18.05 16.38 -4.73
N GLU A 130 17.43 15.26 -4.40
CA GLU A 130 17.94 14.30 -3.41
C GLU A 130 19.26 13.67 -3.85
N GLY A 131 19.38 13.34 -5.14
CA GLY A 131 20.63 12.82 -5.73
C GLY A 131 21.79 13.82 -5.73
N LEU A 132 21.51 15.13 -5.75
CA LEU A 132 22.51 16.20 -5.67
C LEU A 132 23.02 16.41 -4.23
N VAL A 133 22.16 16.26 -3.23
CA VAL A 133 22.56 16.40 -1.80
C VAL A 133 23.42 15.21 -1.37
N HIS A 134 23.11 14.00 -1.84
CA HIS A 134 23.92 12.81 -1.54
C HIS A 134 25.34 12.89 -2.12
N THR A 135 25.50 13.35 -3.37
CA THR A 135 26.83 13.52 -4.00
C THR A 135 27.70 14.54 -3.28
N VAL A 136 27.11 15.64 -2.79
CA VAL A 136 27.85 16.67 -2.03
C VAL A 136 28.33 16.16 -0.66
N ASN A 137 27.56 15.30 0.00
CA ASN A 137 27.96 14.71 1.29
C ASN A 137 28.98 13.58 1.16
N THR A 138 29.04 12.86 0.04
CA THR A 138 30.07 11.82 -0.20
C THR A 138 31.40 12.36 -0.73
N SER A 139 31.45 13.65 -1.10
CA SER A 139 32.62 14.32 -1.67
C SER A 139 33.48 15.05 -0.61
N LYS A 140 33.18 14.87 0.68
CA LYS A 140 33.98 15.40 1.80
C LYS A 140 34.65 14.26 2.54
#